data_AF-A0A7W7YHA0-F1
#
_entry.id   AF-A0A7W7YHA0-F1
#
_cell.length_a   1.000
_cell.length_b   1.000
_cell.length_c   1.000
_cell.angle_alpha   90.00
_cell.angle_beta   90.00
_cell.angle_gamma   90.00
#
_symmetry.space_group_name_H-M   'P 1'
#
loop_
_entity.id
_entity.type
_entity.pdbx_description
1 polymer ?
#
loop_
_entity_poly.entity_id
_entity_poly.type
_entity_poly.pdbx_seq_one_letter_code
_entity_poly.pdbx_strand_id
1 'polypeptide(L)'
;MRLTFHTRVQGEVNEAVGWYEKQSEGLGSDFFTKVLEGLKQVEAHPERCGFWLTSKSVRRFKLKRFPYDLLYEIRKDRIKILCLRHEKRHPNFGAQRH
;
A
#
# COMPACT_ATOMS: atom_id res chain seq x y z
N MET A 1 -7.07 -5.77 15.52
CA MET A 1 -7.09 -6.61 14.30
C MET A 1 -5.65 -6.81 13.85
N ARG A 2 -5.20 -8.01 13.43
CA ARG A 2 -3.78 -8.23 13.12
C ARG A 2 -3.45 -7.78 11.70
N LEU A 3 -2.36 -7.03 11.50
CA LEU A 3 -1.82 -6.74 10.17
C LEU A 3 -0.97 -7.92 9.67
N THR A 4 -1.19 -8.32 8.42
CA THR A 4 -0.41 -9.33 7.71
C THR A 4 0.01 -8.79 6.36
N PHE A 5 1.25 -9.08 5.95
CA PHE A 5 1.81 -8.56 4.71
C PHE A 5 2.06 -9.71 3.75
N HIS A 6 1.77 -9.49 2.47
CA HIS A 6 2.24 -10.38 1.42
C HIS A 6 3.76 -10.25 1.27
N THR A 7 4.47 -11.34 0.99
CA THR A 7 5.94 -11.36 0.88
C THR A 7 6.49 -10.34 -0.12
N ARG A 8 5.71 -9.99 -1.14
CA ARG A 8 6.07 -8.97 -2.15
C ARG A 8 6.06 -7.53 -1.62
N VAL A 9 5.23 -7.23 -0.61
CA VAL A 9 5.06 -5.86 -0.09
C VAL A 9 6.38 -5.32 0.45
N GLN A 10 7.17 -6.16 1.11
CA GLN A 10 8.46 -5.75 1.65
C GLN A 10 9.45 -5.35 0.55
N GLY A 11 9.45 -6.08 -0.58
CA GLY A 11 10.25 -5.73 -1.75
C GLY A 11 9.78 -4.42 -2.40
N GLU A 12 8.46 -4.24 -2.57
CA GLU A 12 7.88 -3.01 -3.14
C GLU A 12 8.19 -1.77 -2.28
N VAL A 13 8.12 -1.90 -0.94
CA VAL A 13 8.49 -0.81 -0.01
C VAL A 13 9.97 -0.50 -0.12
N ASN A 14 10.85 -1.51 -0.05
CA ASN A 14 12.29 -1.30 -0.12
C ASN A 14 12.72 -0.67 -1.46
N GLU A 15 12.14 -1.11 -2.57
CA GLU A 15 12.38 -0.52 -3.88
C GLU A 15 11.95 0.94 -3.93
N ALA A 16 10.75 1.24 -3.42
CA ALA A 16 10.23 2.61 -3.39
C ALA A 16 11.07 3.53 -2.49
N VAL A 17 11.44 3.08 -1.29
CA VAL A 17 12.33 3.83 -0.37
C VAL A 17 13.66 4.09 -1.04
N GLY A 18 14.30 3.07 -1.61
CA GLY A 18 15.58 3.23 -2.31
C GLY A 18 15.49 4.12 -3.55
N TRP A 19 14.36 4.12 -4.26
CA TRP A 19 14.14 5.03 -5.38
C TRP A 19 14.03 6.49 -4.92
N TYR A 20 13.23 6.76 -3.88
CA TYR A 20 13.03 8.10 -3.35
C TYR A 20 14.27 8.67 -2.67
N GLU A 21 15.02 7.85 -1.93
CA GLU A 21 16.28 8.28 -1.30
C GLU A 21 17.33 8.69 -2.33
N LYS A 22 17.33 8.04 -3.52
CA LYS A 22 18.17 8.45 -4.65
C LYS A 22 17.71 9.75 -5.32
N GLN A 23 16.43 10.14 -5.18
CA GLN A 23 15.94 11.41 -5.72
C GLN A 23 16.36 12.58 -4.83
N SER A 24 16.26 12.41 -3.51
CA SER A 24 16.69 13.39 -2.52
C SER A 24 16.94 12.69 -1.19
N GLU A 25 18.00 13.09 -0.50
CA GLU A 25 18.31 12.65 0.85
C GLU A 25 17.11 12.86 1.78
N GLY A 26 16.76 11.85 2.58
CA GLY A 26 15.63 11.89 3.52
C GLY A 26 14.25 11.65 2.91
N LEU A 27 14.11 11.62 1.58
CA LEU A 27 12.81 11.48 0.93
C LEU A 27 12.30 10.03 0.97
N GLY A 28 13.20 9.04 1.01
CA GLY A 28 12.87 7.64 1.26
C GLY A 28 12.39 7.41 2.70
N SER A 29 12.99 8.11 3.65
CA SER A 29 12.54 8.11 5.06
C SER A 29 11.15 8.74 5.22
N ASP A 30 10.88 9.86 4.54
CA ASP A 30 9.55 10.48 4.52
C ASP A 30 8.51 9.54 3.89
N PHE A 31 8.86 8.88 2.78
CA PHE A 31 8.00 7.88 2.15
C PHE A 31 7.67 6.73 3.11
N PHE A 32 8.66 6.15 3.76
CA PHE A 32 8.45 5.06 4.72
C PHE A 32 7.55 5.50 5.88
N THR A 33 7.76 6.71 6.39
CA THR A 33 6.90 7.30 7.42
C THR A 33 5.46 7.42 6.94
N LYS A 34 5.22 7.91 5.71
CA LYS A 34 3.87 7.99 5.14
C LYS A 34 3.22 6.63 4.95
N VAL A 35 3.99 5.61 4.56
CA VAL A 35 3.49 4.23 4.47
C VAL A 35 3.03 3.72 5.84
N LEU A 36 3.83 3.94 6.89
CA LEU A 36 3.48 3.56 8.26
C LEU A 36 2.23 4.30 8.77
N GLU A 37 2.12 5.60 8.50
CA GLU A 37 0.93 6.38 8.82
C GLU A 37 -0.30 5.82 8.09
N GLY A 38 -0.17 5.48 6.80
CA GLY A 38 -1.24 4.85 6.02
C GLY A 38 -1.65 3.50 6.58
N LEU A 39 -0.70 2.66 7.00
CA LEU A 39 -0.99 1.38 7.65
C LEU A 39 -1.74 1.55 8.97
N LYS A 40 -1.37 2.53 9.80
CA LYS A 40 -2.09 2.86 11.04
C LYS A 40 -3.51 3.32 10.76
N GLN A 41 -3.72 4.15 9.73
CA GLN A 41 -5.07 4.59 9.34
C GLN A 41 -5.92 3.43 8.84
N VAL A 42 -5.33 2.54 8.04
CA VAL A 42 -5.98 1.30 7.59
C VAL A 42 -6.28 0.38 8.76
N GLU A 43 -5.41 0.27 9.76
CA GLU A 43 -5.67 -0.55 10.95
C GLU A 43 -6.77 0.02 11.83
N ALA A 44 -6.79 1.35 12.04
CA ALA A 44 -7.77 2.04 12.86
C ALA A 44 -9.16 2.06 12.20
N HIS A 45 -9.22 2.31 10.89
CA HIS A 45 -10.46 2.46 10.14
C HIS A 45 -10.41 1.76 8.76
N PRO A 46 -10.28 0.42 8.73
CA PRO A 46 -10.10 -0.33 7.49
C PRO A 46 -11.31 -0.21 6.55
N GLU A 47 -12.48 0.04 7.11
CA GLU A 47 -13.76 0.10 6.39
C GLU A 47 -14.03 1.45 5.72
N ARG A 48 -13.28 2.50 6.10
CA ARG A 48 -13.44 3.86 5.53
C ARG A 48 -12.90 3.98 4.11
N CYS A 49 -11.98 3.10 3.71
CA CYS A 49 -11.36 3.18 2.39
C CYS A 49 -12.28 2.62 1.30
N GLY A 50 -12.29 3.27 0.15
CA GLY A 50 -13.06 2.82 -1.01
C GLY A 50 -12.59 1.46 -1.55
N PHE A 51 -13.52 0.75 -2.19
CA PHE A 51 -13.21 -0.47 -2.92
C PHE A 51 -12.34 -0.15 -4.15
N TRP A 52 -11.44 -1.07 -4.48
CA TRP A 52 -10.59 -0.96 -5.66
C TRP A 52 -11.31 -1.54 -6.89
N LEU A 53 -11.56 -0.70 -7.89
CA LEU A 53 -12.24 -1.07 -9.15
C LEU A 53 -13.56 -1.82 -8.87
N THR A 54 -13.76 -2.96 -9.53
CA THR A 54 -14.92 -3.86 -9.39
C THR A 54 -14.74 -4.90 -8.28
N SER A 55 -13.66 -4.82 -7.49
CA SER A 55 -13.38 -5.81 -6.46
C SER A 55 -14.27 -5.60 -5.24
N LYS A 56 -14.94 -6.66 -4.78
CA LYS A 56 -15.84 -6.62 -3.61
C LYS A 56 -15.12 -6.77 -2.25
N SER A 57 -13.84 -7.13 -2.27
CA SER A 57 -13.06 -7.44 -1.05
C SER A 57 -11.81 -6.59 -0.92
N VAL A 58 -11.26 -6.11 -2.03
CA VAL A 58 -10.04 -5.30 -2.05
C VAL A 58 -10.39 -3.84 -1.88
N ARG A 59 -9.74 -3.20 -0.91
CA ARG A 59 -9.83 -1.78 -0.63
C ARG A 59 -8.51 -1.10 -0.98
N ARG A 60 -8.62 0.18 -1.34
CA ARG A 60 -7.47 1.05 -1.62
C ARG A 60 -7.40 2.17 -0.60
N PHE A 61 -6.23 2.33 0.00
CA PHE A 61 -5.84 3.56 0.66
C PHE A 61 -4.83 4.32 -0.19
N LYS A 62 -5.12 5.58 -0.53
CA LYS A 62 -4.20 6.43 -1.28
C LYS A 62 -3.28 7.17 -0.31
N LEU A 63 -1.97 7.03 -0.49
CA LEU A 63 -1.00 7.75 0.32
C LEU A 63 -1.01 9.23 -0.11
N LYS A 64 -1.50 10.12 0.76
CA LYS A 64 -1.38 11.56 0.51
C LYS A 64 0.12 11.90 0.43
N ARG A 65 0.51 12.78 -0.52
CA ARG A 65 1.89 13.19 -0.85
C ARG A 65 2.65 12.29 -1.84
N PHE A 66 2.31 11.00 -1.92
CA PHE A 66 3.00 10.08 -2.83
C PHE A 66 2.02 9.41 -3.80
N PRO A 67 2.37 9.25 -5.08
CA PRO A 67 1.52 8.58 -6.08
C PRO A 67 1.51 7.05 -5.89
N TYR A 68 1.26 6.59 -4.66
CA TYR A 68 1.21 5.19 -4.27
C TYR A 68 -0.13 4.85 -3.61
N ASP A 69 -0.65 3.69 -4.01
CA ASP A 69 -1.88 3.10 -3.55
C ASP A 69 -1.56 1.84 -2.74
N LEU A 70 -2.03 1.80 -1.50
CA LEU A 70 -1.91 0.67 -0.61
C LEU A 70 -3.16 -0.20 -0.77
N LEU A 71 -2.98 -1.37 -1.38
CA LEU A 71 -4.05 -2.33 -1.61
C LEU A 71 -4.10 -3.34 -0.48
N TYR A 72 -5.26 -3.49 0.13
CA TYR A 72 -5.44 -4.41 1.23
C TYR A 72 -6.82 -5.04 1.21
N GLU A 73 -6.96 -6.13 1.95
CA GLU A 73 -8.20 -6.86 2.10
C GLU A 73 -8.50 -7.07 3.59
N ILE A 74 -9.75 -6.86 3.97
CA ILE A 74 -10.23 -7.11 5.33
C ILE A 74 -10.71 -8.55 5.39
N ARG A 75 -10.12 -9.35 6.28
CA ARG A 75 -10.60 -10.69 6.65
C ARG A 75 -11.16 -10.63 8.07
N LYS A 76 -11.93 -11.65 8.47
CA LYS A 76 -12.59 -11.72 9.79
C LYS A 76 -11.65 -11.41 10.97
N ASP A 77 -10.40 -11.88 10.93
CA ASP A 77 -9.45 -11.73 12.05
C ASP A 77 -8.25 -10.82 11.75
N ARG A 78 -8.07 -10.41 10.49
CA ARG A 78 -6.83 -9.74 10.05
C ARG A 78 -7.02 -8.85 8.84
N ILE A 79 -6.15 -7.87 8.72
CA ILE A 79 -6.01 -7.06 7.51
C ILE A 79 -4.82 -7.61 6.74
N LYS A 80 -5.05 -8.01 5.48
CA LYS A 80 -4.01 -8.51 4.59
C LYS A 80 -3.60 -7.41 3.62
N ILE A 81 -2.38 -6.90 3.77
CA ILE A 81 -1.77 -5.98 2.81
C ILE A 81 -1.34 -6.80 1.60
N LEU A 82 -1.92 -6.49 0.45
CA LEU A 82 -1.72 -7.24 -0.78
C LEU A 82 -0.47 -6.77 -1.51
N CYS A 83 -0.40 -5.46 -1.79
CA CYS A 83 0.66 -4.81 -2.56
C CYS A 83 0.67 -3.29 -2.29
N LEU A 84 1.82 -2.67 -2.54
CA LEU A 84 2.01 -1.22 -2.58
C LEU A 84 2.23 -0.78 -4.04
N ARG A 85 1.17 -0.29 -4.69
CA ARG A 85 1.17 -0.02 -6.13
C ARG A 85 1.50 1.45 -6.41
N HIS A 86 2.45 1.72 -7.31
CA HIS A 86 2.68 3.07 -7.81
C HIS A 86 1.68 3.42 -8.94
N GLU A 87 0.87 4.47 -8.74
CA GLU A 87 -0.23 4.88 -9.63
C GLU A 87 0.23 5.20 -11.07
N LYS A 88 1.39 5.86 -11.22
CA LYS A 88 1.93 6.30 -12.52
C LYS A 88 2.91 5.32 -13.16
N ARG A 89 3.61 4.52 -12.36
CA ARG A 89 4.77 3.73 -12.82
C ARG A 89 4.42 2.28 -13.16
N HIS A 90 3.34 1.73 -12.58
CA HIS A 90 2.90 0.36 -12.84
C HIS A 90 1.38 0.28 -13.05
N PRO A 91 0.86 0.62 -14.26
CA PRO A 91 -0.55 0.42 -14.57
C PRO A 91 -1.00 -1.05 -14.47
N ASN A 92 -0.09 -2.02 -14.69
CA ASN A 92 -0.40 -3.45 -14.83
C ASN A 92 -0.25 -4.34 -13.58
N PHE A 93 0.27 -3.85 -12.45
CA PHE A 93 0.44 -4.69 -11.26
C PHE A 93 -0.89 -4.82 -10.49
N GLY A 94 -1.71 -5.77 -10.93
CA GLY A 94 -3.03 -6.05 -10.36
C GLY A 94 -3.95 -6.87 -11.28
N ALA A 95 -3.63 -6.99 -12.57
CA ALA A 95 -4.45 -7.71 -13.55
C ALA A 95 -4.16 -9.22 -13.64
N GLN A 96 -3.08 -9.73 -13.02
CA GLN A 96 -2.83 -11.17 -12.90
C GLN A 96 -3.11 -11.62 -11.47
N ARG A 97 -4.39 -11.73 -11.15
CA ARG A 97 -4.88 -12.70 -10.16
C ARG A 97 -5.88 -13.57 -10.90
N HIS A 98 -5.34 -14.61 -11.54
CA HIS A 98 -6.13 -15.75 -12.02
C HIS A 98 -6.61 -16.55 -10.80
#